data_AF-A0A1I3FKB1-F1
#
_entry.id   AF-A0A1I3FKB1-F1
#
_cell.length_a   1.000
_cell.length_b   1.000
_cell.length_c   1.000
_cell.angle_alpha   90.00
_cell.angle_beta   90.00
_cell.angle_gamma   90.00
#
_symmetry.space_group_name_H-M   'P 1'
#
loop_
_entity.id
_entity.type
_entity.pdbx_description
1 polymer ?
#
loop_
_entity_poly.entity_id
_entity_poly.type
_entity_poly.pdbx_seq_one_letter_code
_entity_poly.pdbx_strand_id
1 'polypeptide(L)'
;MIRAPLHLLASAAASAVVVLSALLSWSAPTAAAADELDDARFLTQCVETQLASGTARAESVCLGLIALPCTDAGPSADDVQAQEKHEIACLSRETAAWQVAVDEWWPDLLAATVTLDARDDRQSASADALRQAHRAWESFAQAECAYAAALWGRSTYREVSRADCEMRTLARRAIQLRAQTGLDS
;
A
#
# COMPACT_ATOMS: atom_id res chain seq x y z
N MET A 1 -42.57 -72.32 -11.01
CA MET A 1 -42.90 -72.55 -9.58
C MET A 1 -41.68 -72.16 -8.74
N ILE A 2 -41.90 -71.70 -7.50
CA ILE A 2 -40.94 -71.22 -6.48
C ILE A 2 -40.74 -69.68 -6.55
N ARG A 3 -41.61 -68.88 -5.93
CA ARG A 3 -41.67 -68.40 -4.52
C ARG A 3 -40.53 -67.46 -4.12
N ALA A 4 -40.86 -66.17 -3.96
CA ALA A 4 -40.16 -65.24 -3.09
C ALA A 4 -40.40 -65.58 -1.61
N PRO A 5 -39.52 -65.13 -0.71
CA PRO A 5 -40.01 -64.43 0.47
C PRO A 5 -39.27 -63.11 0.75
N LEU A 6 -40.08 -62.13 1.13
CA LEU A 6 -39.70 -60.94 1.90
C LEU A 6 -39.07 -61.35 3.25
N HIS A 7 -38.00 -60.66 3.63
CA HIS A 7 -37.74 -60.37 5.04
C HIS A 7 -37.44 -58.88 5.20
N LEU A 8 -38.47 -58.17 5.66
CA LEU A 8 -38.35 -56.96 6.48
C LEU A 8 -37.67 -57.33 7.80
N LEU A 9 -36.72 -56.52 8.28
CA LEU A 9 -36.68 -56.08 9.68
C LEU A 9 -35.86 -54.78 9.80
N ALA A 10 -36.48 -53.83 10.48
CA ALA A 10 -36.03 -52.48 10.74
C ALA A 10 -34.92 -52.44 11.81
N SER A 11 -34.10 -51.40 11.77
CA SER A 11 -33.45 -50.84 12.97
C SER A 11 -33.29 -49.33 12.79
N ALA A 12 -33.71 -48.62 13.81
CA ALA A 12 -33.98 -47.21 13.84
C ALA A 12 -32.78 -46.39 14.32
N ALA A 13 -32.93 -45.08 14.09
CA ALA A 13 -32.49 -43.97 14.93
C ALA A 13 -31.06 -43.41 14.80
N ALA A 14 -31.08 -42.17 14.33
CA ALA A 14 -30.48 -40.98 14.97
C ALA A 14 -29.10 -40.53 14.52
N SER A 15 -28.99 -39.18 14.50
CA SER A 15 -27.80 -38.34 14.39
C SER A 15 -27.49 -37.89 12.95
N ALA A 16 -27.43 -36.60 12.61
CA ALA A 16 -27.62 -35.37 13.35
C ALA A 16 -27.92 -34.26 12.33
N VAL A 17 -28.90 -33.41 12.63
CA VAL A 17 -29.14 -32.17 11.89
C VAL A 17 -28.00 -31.22 12.23
N VAL A 18 -26.99 -31.14 11.35
CA VAL A 18 -25.95 -30.10 11.45
C VAL A 18 -26.55 -28.82 10.87
N VAL A 19 -26.85 -27.91 11.79
CA VAL A 19 -27.41 -26.58 11.57
C VAL A 19 -26.47 -25.75 10.69
N LEU A 20 -26.96 -25.36 9.51
CA LEU A 20 -26.28 -24.48 8.56
C LEU A 20 -26.44 -23.01 9.01
N SER A 21 -25.76 -22.61 10.10
CA SER A 21 -25.67 -21.22 10.54
C SER A 21 -24.50 -20.53 9.83
N ALA A 22 -24.64 -20.25 8.54
CA ALA A 22 -23.77 -19.33 7.82
C ALA A 22 -24.11 -17.89 8.25
N LEU A 23 -23.54 -17.47 9.38
CA LEU A 23 -23.54 -16.08 9.83
C LEU A 23 -22.70 -15.25 8.85
N LEU A 24 -23.39 -14.46 8.04
CA LEU A 24 -22.85 -13.32 7.29
C LEU A 24 -22.15 -12.37 8.25
N SER A 25 -20.85 -12.57 8.44
CA SER A 25 -19.99 -11.68 9.21
C SER A 25 -19.64 -10.49 8.32
N TRP A 26 -20.54 -9.51 8.22
CA TRP A 26 -20.24 -8.24 7.58
C TRP A 26 -19.31 -7.45 8.50
N SER A 27 -18.01 -7.58 8.29
CA SER A 27 -17.00 -6.78 8.98
C SER A 27 -17.15 -5.32 8.52
N ALA A 28 -17.70 -4.46 9.36
CA ALA A 28 -17.62 -3.02 9.13
C ALA A 28 -16.13 -2.60 9.17
N PRO A 29 -15.70 -1.64 8.33
CA PRO A 29 -14.35 -1.11 8.41
C PRO A 29 -14.10 -0.52 9.81
N THR A 30 -12.91 -0.78 10.34
CA THR A 30 -12.49 -0.23 11.64
C THR A 30 -12.12 1.25 11.48
N ALA A 31 -12.18 2.03 12.57
CA ALA A 31 -11.82 3.45 12.54
C ALA A 31 -10.39 3.70 12.01
N ALA A 32 -9.45 2.81 12.32
CA ALA A 32 -8.07 2.89 11.81
C ALA A 32 -8.01 2.78 10.27
N ALA A 33 -8.83 1.93 9.67
CA ALA A 33 -8.90 1.82 8.21
C ALA A 33 -9.59 3.04 7.56
N ALA A 34 -10.50 3.71 8.27
CA ALA A 34 -11.10 4.95 7.81
C ALA A 34 -10.08 6.11 7.82
N ASP A 35 -9.29 6.22 8.88
CA ASP A 35 -8.24 7.23 8.99
C ASP A 35 -7.17 7.07 7.88
N GLU A 36 -6.79 5.83 7.55
CA GLU A 36 -5.84 5.53 6.46
C GLU A 36 -6.39 5.96 5.09
N LEU A 37 -7.67 5.73 4.81
CA LEU A 37 -8.31 6.16 3.57
C LEU A 37 -8.42 7.68 3.47
N ASP A 38 -8.68 8.37 4.57
CA ASP A 38 -8.75 9.83 4.60
C ASP A 38 -7.36 10.47 4.43
N ASP A 39 -6.31 9.87 5.00
CA ASP A 39 -4.92 10.26 4.76
C ASP A 39 -4.54 10.12 3.29
N ALA A 40 -4.82 8.96 2.69
CA ALA A 40 -4.54 8.71 1.28
C ALA A 40 -5.26 9.73 0.39
N ARG A 41 -6.52 10.05 0.68
CA ARG A 41 -7.28 11.07 -0.06
C ARG A 41 -6.67 12.46 0.09
N PHE A 42 -6.28 12.84 1.30
CA PHE A 42 -5.67 14.15 1.57
C PHE A 42 -4.34 14.32 0.82
N LEU A 43 -3.51 13.28 0.86
CA LEU A 43 -2.20 13.25 0.21
C LEU A 43 -2.32 13.23 -1.32
N THR A 44 -3.22 12.42 -1.88
CA THR A 44 -3.46 12.41 -3.34
C THR A 44 -3.97 13.75 -3.83
N GLN A 45 -4.89 14.41 -3.10
CA GLN A 45 -5.33 15.77 -3.42
C GLN A 45 -4.18 16.79 -3.39
N CYS A 46 -3.25 16.67 -2.45
CA CYS A 46 -2.04 17.49 -2.43
C CYS A 46 -1.23 17.29 -3.71
N VAL A 47 -0.96 16.03 -4.09
CA VAL A 47 -0.17 15.70 -5.29
C VAL A 47 -0.83 16.25 -6.54
N GLU A 48 -2.13 16.03 -6.74
CA GLU A 48 -2.87 16.58 -7.89
C GLU A 48 -2.73 18.10 -8.00
N THR A 49 -2.85 18.79 -6.87
CA THR A 49 -2.78 20.25 -6.83
C THR A 49 -1.38 20.77 -7.15
N GLN A 50 -0.34 20.12 -6.62
CA GLN A 50 1.03 20.60 -6.72
C GLN A 50 1.76 20.14 -7.98
N LEU A 51 1.34 19.04 -8.61
CA LEU A 51 1.95 18.52 -9.83
C LEU A 51 1.86 19.49 -11.01
N ALA A 52 0.87 20.39 -11.04
CA ALA A 52 0.79 21.47 -12.03
C ALA A 52 2.03 22.40 -12.01
N SER A 53 2.78 22.41 -10.91
CA SER A 53 4.04 23.15 -10.75
C SER A 53 5.29 22.24 -10.82
N GLY A 54 5.13 20.99 -11.22
CA GLY A 54 6.20 20.00 -11.36
C GLY A 54 6.41 19.08 -10.15
N THR A 55 7.14 17.99 -10.37
CA THR A 55 7.39 16.95 -9.36
C THR A 55 8.16 17.45 -8.14
N ALA A 56 9.13 18.34 -8.32
CA ALA A 56 9.88 18.94 -7.23
C ALA A 56 8.98 19.76 -6.29
N ARG A 57 7.98 20.46 -6.86
CA ARG A 57 7.01 21.21 -6.05
C ARG A 57 6.11 20.25 -5.28
N ALA A 58 5.57 19.22 -5.93
CA ALA A 58 4.77 18.19 -5.28
C ALA A 58 5.53 17.52 -4.13
N GLU A 59 6.79 17.12 -4.33
CA GLU A 59 7.62 16.54 -3.26
C GLU A 59 7.80 17.52 -2.10
N SER A 60 8.13 18.79 -2.38
CA SER A 60 8.38 19.80 -1.33
C SER A 60 7.17 20.13 -0.45
N VAL A 61 5.95 19.84 -0.91
CA VAL A 61 4.71 20.20 -0.21
C VAL A 61 4.04 19.01 0.43
N CYS A 62 3.99 17.89 -0.30
CA CYS A 62 3.18 16.76 0.10
C CYS A 62 3.95 15.75 0.96
N LEU A 63 5.28 15.73 0.87
CA LEU A 63 6.11 14.87 1.71
C LEU A 63 6.13 15.39 3.15
N GLY A 64 5.83 14.51 4.10
CA GLY A 64 5.76 14.85 5.52
C GLY A 64 4.43 15.48 5.93
N LEU A 65 3.46 15.57 5.02
CA LEU A 65 2.17 16.23 5.26
C LEU A 65 1.36 15.54 6.37
N ILE A 66 1.61 14.24 6.58
CA ILE A 66 0.99 13.43 7.63
C ILE A 66 1.99 13.22 8.78
N ALA A 67 3.22 12.84 8.46
CA ALA A 67 4.21 12.46 9.45
C ALA A 67 4.64 13.65 10.32
N LEU A 68 4.87 14.84 9.75
CA LEU A 68 5.41 15.98 10.52
C LEU A 68 4.43 16.48 11.60
N PRO A 69 3.14 16.76 11.30
CA PRO A 69 2.21 17.14 12.37
C PRO A 69 2.00 16.03 13.40
N CYS A 70 2.08 14.77 12.98
CA CYS A 70 2.00 13.62 13.87
C CYS A 70 3.21 13.57 14.83
N THR A 71 4.43 13.75 14.34
CA THR A 71 5.65 13.75 15.16
C THR A 71 5.67 14.91 16.15
N ASP A 72 5.18 16.09 15.75
CA ASP A 72 5.10 17.28 16.60
C ASP A 72 4.14 17.11 17.78
N ALA A 73 3.14 16.22 17.63
CA ALA A 73 2.20 15.86 18.69
C ALA A 73 2.70 14.72 19.60
N GLY A 74 3.97 14.33 19.46
CA GLY A 74 4.58 13.22 20.18
C GLY A 74 4.81 13.46 21.68
N PRO A 75 5.30 12.43 22.39
CA PRO A 75 5.67 12.54 23.80
C PRO A 75 6.81 13.55 24.04
N SER A 76 7.05 13.90 25.31
CA SER A 76 8.20 14.73 25.67
C SER A 76 9.53 14.06 25.31
N ALA A 77 10.52 14.85 24.91
CA ALA A 77 11.86 14.37 24.55
C ALA A 77 12.64 13.66 25.68
N ASP A 78 12.15 13.73 26.92
CA ASP A 78 12.76 13.05 28.07
C ASP A 78 12.66 11.51 27.98
N ASP A 79 11.71 10.98 27.21
CA ASP A 79 11.61 9.55 26.89
C ASP A 79 11.94 9.31 25.41
N VAL A 80 13.24 9.14 25.14
CA VAL A 80 13.78 8.92 23.80
C VAL A 80 13.15 7.68 23.13
N GLN A 81 12.90 6.61 23.89
CA GLN A 81 12.33 5.38 23.32
C GLN A 81 10.86 5.58 22.92
N ALA A 82 10.08 6.27 23.75
CA ALA A 82 8.70 6.63 23.40
C ALA A 82 8.67 7.55 22.17
N GLN A 83 9.60 8.51 22.09
CA GLN A 83 9.71 9.43 20.95
C GLN A 83 10.04 8.68 19.65
N GLU A 84 11.07 7.83 19.65
CA GLU A 84 11.47 7.05 18.47
C GLU A 84 10.32 6.14 17.98
N LYS A 85 9.61 5.49 18.91
CA LYS A 85 8.46 4.65 18.58
C LYS A 85 7.31 5.46 17.96
N HIS A 86 7.04 6.65 18.52
CA HIS A 86 6.02 7.55 18.00
C HIS A 86 6.38 8.04 16.59
N GLU A 87 7.64 8.42 16.38
CA GLU A 87 8.15 8.85 15.08
C GLU A 87 8.01 7.75 14.01
N ILE A 88 8.40 6.52 14.33
CA ILE A 88 8.22 5.36 13.43
C ILE A 88 6.74 5.16 13.08
N ALA A 89 5.83 5.30 14.06
CA ALA A 89 4.39 5.16 13.81
C ALA A 89 3.85 6.25 12.88
N CYS A 90 4.28 7.51 13.06
CA CYS A 90 3.90 8.62 12.19
C CYS A 90 4.42 8.45 10.76
N LEU A 91 5.67 8.04 10.60
CA LEU A 91 6.27 7.74 9.30
C LEU A 91 5.53 6.60 8.61
N SER A 92 5.21 5.54 9.35
CA SER A 92 4.48 4.37 8.83
C SER A 92 3.07 4.72 8.37
N ARG A 93 2.37 5.62 9.09
CA ARG A 93 1.04 6.15 8.71
C ARG A 93 1.10 6.86 7.37
N GLU A 94 2.09 7.72 7.17
CA GLU A 94 2.28 8.39 5.88
C GLU A 94 2.69 7.41 4.77
N THR A 95 3.59 6.45 5.06
CA THR A 95 3.97 5.39 4.11
C THR A 95 2.74 4.60 3.64
N ALA A 96 1.80 4.26 4.52
CA ALA A 96 0.58 3.56 4.14
C ALA A 96 -0.27 4.40 3.17
N ALA A 97 -0.42 5.70 3.43
CA ALA A 97 -1.12 6.60 2.53
C ALA A 97 -0.44 6.72 1.15
N TRP A 98 0.89 6.75 1.10
CA TRP A 98 1.65 6.69 -0.16
C TRP A 98 1.51 5.35 -0.88
N GLN A 99 1.40 4.23 -0.15
CA GLN A 99 1.19 2.91 -0.73
C GLN A 99 -0.15 2.83 -1.44
N VAL A 100 -1.23 3.33 -0.81
CA VAL A 100 -2.56 3.42 -1.44
C VAL A 100 -2.48 4.19 -2.76
N ALA A 101 -1.77 5.33 -2.78
CA ALA A 101 -1.60 6.12 -4.00
C ALA A 101 -0.82 5.37 -5.11
N VAL A 102 0.23 4.62 -4.76
CA VAL A 102 0.96 3.78 -5.73
C VAL A 102 0.07 2.68 -6.28
N ASP A 103 -0.66 1.97 -5.42
CA ASP A 103 -1.54 0.88 -5.79
C ASP A 103 -2.69 1.34 -6.70
N GLU A 104 -3.14 2.58 -6.54
CA GLU A 104 -4.13 3.22 -7.42
C GLU A 104 -3.52 3.64 -8.77
N TRP A 105 -2.38 4.35 -8.77
CA TRP A 105 -1.85 4.98 -9.98
C TRP A 105 -1.03 4.05 -10.88
N TRP A 106 -0.41 3.02 -10.31
CA TRP A 106 0.42 2.10 -11.08
C TRP A 106 -0.36 1.31 -12.15
N PRO A 107 -1.52 0.68 -11.84
CA PRO A 107 -2.33 -0.03 -12.84
C PRO A 107 -2.79 0.89 -13.97
N ASP A 108 -3.19 2.12 -13.65
CA ASP A 108 -3.66 3.11 -14.62
C ASP A 108 -2.56 3.50 -15.61
N LEU A 109 -1.37 3.84 -15.10
CA LEU A 109 -0.21 4.17 -15.94
C LEU A 109 0.17 2.98 -16.84
N LEU A 110 0.16 1.77 -16.30
CA LEU A 110 0.48 0.57 -17.06
C LEU A 110 -0.55 0.32 -18.18
N ALA A 111 -1.84 0.50 -17.89
CA ALA A 111 -2.91 0.35 -18.87
C ALA A 111 -2.81 1.39 -20.00
N ALA A 112 -2.50 2.65 -19.67
CA ALA A 112 -2.25 3.70 -20.66
C ALA A 112 -1.05 3.35 -21.54
N THR A 113 0.05 2.89 -20.94
CA THR A 113 1.26 2.49 -21.66
C THR A 113 1.03 1.30 -22.60
N VAL A 114 0.27 0.30 -22.17
CA VAL A 114 -0.14 -0.84 -23.04
C VAL A 114 -0.98 -0.35 -24.22
N THR A 115 -1.88 0.60 -23.98
CA THR A 115 -2.72 1.19 -25.04
C THR A 115 -1.88 1.99 -26.03
N LEU A 116 -0.85 2.70 -25.57
CA LEU A 116 0.10 3.42 -26.41
C LEU A 116 0.92 2.47 -27.29
N ASP A 117 1.49 1.42 -26.71
CA ASP A 117 2.28 0.42 -27.45
C ASP A 117 1.43 -0.27 -28.54
N ALA A 118 0.14 -0.53 -28.27
CA ALA A 118 -0.77 -1.13 -29.25
C ALA A 118 -1.09 -0.22 -30.45
N ARG A 119 -0.90 1.10 -30.32
CA ARG A 119 -1.12 2.09 -31.37
C ARG A 119 0.16 2.51 -32.09
N ASP A 120 1.34 2.13 -31.57
CA ASP A 120 2.63 2.51 -32.15
C ASP A 120 3.05 1.53 -33.24
N ASP A 121 3.01 1.98 -34.49
CA ASP A 121 3.48 1.22 -35.66
C ASP A 121 4.98 0.83 -35.58
N ARG A 122 5.73 1.45 -34.65
CA ARG A 122 7.14 1.15 -34.38
C ARG A 122 7.35 -0.02 -33.41
N GLN A 123 6.28 -0.66 -32.92
CA GLN A 123 6.36 -1.79 -31.97
C GLN A 123 7.14 -1.41 -30.70
N SER A 124 6.80 -0.29 -30.06
CA SER A 124 7.40 0.08 -28.79
C SER A 124 7.10 -0.99 -27.71
N ALA A 125 8.08 -1.26 -26.85
CA ALA A 125 7.96 -2.17 -25.71
C ALA A 125 7.92 -1.37 -24.39
N SER A 126 7.21 -0.25 -24.38
CA SER A 126 7.22 0.71 -23.28
C SER A 126 6.60 0.13 -22.01
N ALA A 127 5.56 -0.69 -22.13
CA ALA A 127 4.90 -1.36 -21.01
C ALA A 127 5.83 -2.38 -20.34
N ASP A 128 6.58 -3.13 -21.13
CA ASP A 128 7.58 -4.08 -20.61
C ASP A 128 8.72 -3.34 -19.89
N ALA A 129 9.20 -2.25 -20.50
CA ALA A 129 10.20 -1.38 -19.90
C ALA A 129 9.69 -0.73 -18.59
N LEU A 130 8.44 -0.29 -18.54
CA LEU A 130 7.81 0.27 -17.35
C LEU A 130 7.74 -0.76 -16.21
N ARG A 131 7.31 -2.00 -16.51
CA ARG A 131 7.31 -3.10 -15.52
C ARG A 131 8.71 -3.42 -15.02
N GLN A 132 9.71 -3.42 -15.91
CA GLN A 132 11.09 -3.64 -15.52
C GLN A 132 11.61 -2.51 -14.63
N ALA A 133 11.32 -1.26 -14.98
CA ALA A 133 11.69 -0.08 -14.20
C ALA A 133 11.06 -0.11 -12.80
N HIS A 134 9.80 -0.52 -12.68
CA HIS A 134 9.12 -0.66 -11.39
C HIS A 134 9.81 -1.71 -10.49
N ARG A 135 10.07 -2.92 -11.01
CA ARG A 135 10.77 -3.97 -10.24
C ARG A 135 12.18 -3.57 -9.81
N ALA A 136 12.90 -2.89 -10.71
CA ALA A 136 14.23 -2.37 -10.41
C ALA A 136 14.17 -1.30 -9.30
N TRP A 137 13.16 -0.44 -9.34
CA TRP A 137 12.92 0.56 -8.30
C TRP A 137 12.60 -0.07 -6.94
N GLU A 138 11.75 -1.10 -6.86
CA GLU A 138 11.46 -1.80 -5.60
C GLU A 138 12.74 -2.36 -4.96
N SER A 139 13.58 -3.01 -5.78
CA SER A 139 14.86 -3.57 -5.33
C SER A 139 15.82 -2.47 -4.85
N PHE A 140 15.89 -1.35 -5.59
CA PHE A 140 16.66 -0.18 -5.19
C PHE A 140 16.16 0.40 -3.85
N ALA A 141 14.85 0.61 -3.71
CA ALA A 141 14.25 1.19 -2.51
C ALA A 141 14.57 0.35 -1.26
N GLN A 142 14.43 -0.98 -1.37
CA GLN A 142 14.79 -1.90 -0.29
C GLN A 142 16.27 -1.80 0.09
N ALA A 143 17.17 -1.78 -0.89
CA ALA A 143 18.61 -1.68 -0.66
C ALA A 143 19.00 -0.32 -0.05
N GLU A 144 18.42 0.77 -0.54
CA GLU A 144 18.66 2.13 -0.06
C GLU A 144 18.22 2.27 1.40
N CYS A 145 17.04 1.76 1.77
CA CYS A 145 16.56 1.87 3.15
C CYS A 145 17.24 0.90 4.11
N ALA A 146 17.75 -0.23 3.62
CA ALA A 146 18.68 -1.06 4.38
C ALA A 146 20.01 -0.31 4.65
N TYR A 147 20.54 0.41 3.66
CA TYR A 147 21.74 1.23 3.82
C TYR A 147 21.52 2.38 4.79
N ALA A 148 20.39 3.11 4.70
CA ALA A 148 20.02 4.18 5.63
C ALA A 148 20.05 3.68 7.10
N ALA A 149 19.44 2.53 7.39
CA ALA A 149 19.50 1.92 8.71
C ALA A 149 20.92 1.49 9.13
N ALA A 150 21.76 1.05 8.18
CA ALA A 150 23.11 0.59 8.46
C ALA A 150 24.05 1.73 8.89
N LEU A 151 23.83 2.96 8.41
CA LEU A 151 24.59 4.15 8.80
C LEU A 151 24.55 4.43 10.32
N TRP A 152 23.49 3.97 10.99
CA TRP A 152 23.29 4.16 12.43
C TRP A 152 23.83 3.00 13.29
N GLY A 153 24.40 1.97 12.68
CA GLY A 153 25.02 0.84 13.38
C GLY A 153 24.06 0.13 14.35
N ARG A 154 24.40 0.12 15.64
CA ARG A 154 23.61 -0.51 16.72
C ARG A 154 22.65 0.45 17.44
N SER A 155 22.53 1.70 16.97
CA SER A 155 21.59 2.67 17.57
C SER A 155 20.14 2.23 17.36
N THR A 156 19.25 2.52 18.29
CA THR A 156 17.79 2.33 18.14
C THR A 156 17.22 3.24 17.05
N TYR A 157 17.82 4.42 16.85
CA TYR A 157 17.48 5.36 15.78
C TYR A 157 17.64 4.79 14.36
N ARG A 158 18.31 3.64 14.19
CA ARG A 158 18.39 2.97 12.89
C ARG A 158 17.03 2.62 12.29
N GLU A 159 16.03 2.33 13.13
CA GLU A 159 14.69 1.96 12.68
C GLU A 159 13.89 3.21 12.28
N VAL A 160 14.06 4.33 12.98
CA VAL A 160 13.56 5.65 12.56
C VAL A 160 14.12 6.01 11.18
N SER A 161 15.43 5.88 11.01
CA SER A 161 16.09 6.17 9.72
C SER A 161 15.63 5.26 8.58
N ARG A 162 15.29 3.99 8.86
CA ARG A 162 14.69 3.09 7.87
C ARG A 162 13.30 3.58 7.47
N ALA A 163 12.44 3.86 8.45
CA ALA A 163 11.06 4.29 8.22
C ALA A 163 10.99 5.61 7.44
N ASP A 164 11.88 6.57 7.72
CA ASP A 164 11.98 7.81 6.95
C ASP A 164 12.38 7.53 5.49
N CYS A 165 13.37 6.67 5.27
CA CYS A 165 13.76 6.30 3.92
C CYS A 165 12.62 5.64 3.13
N GLU A 166 11.90 4.72 3.76
CA GLU A 166 10.77 4.00 3.14
C GLU A 166 9.68 4.99 2.74
N MET A 167 9.26 5.86 3.66
CA MET A 167 8.27 6.91 3.42
C MET A 167 8.70 7.80 2.23
N ARG A 168 9.92 8.36 2.29
CA ARG A 168 10.39 9.32 1.28
C ARG A 168 10.58 8.67 -0.09
N THR A 169 11.04 7.43 -0.14
CA THR A 169 11.27 6.72 -1.41
C THR A 169 9.96 6.32 -2.08
N LEU A 170 8.97 5.88 -1.29
CA LEU A 170 7.64 5.59 -1.79
C LEU A 170 6.92 6.86 -2.25
N ALA A 171 6.99 7.95 -1.48
CA ALA A 171 6.43 9.25 -1.84
C ALA A 171 6.94 9.75 -3.20
N ARG A 172 8.27 9.73 -3.39
CA ARG A 172 8.89 10.11 -4.67
C ARG A 172 8.40 9.24 -5.81
N ARG A 173 8.25 7.93 -5.60
CA ARG A 173 7.75 7.02 -6.62
C ARG A 173 6.32 7.32 -7.00
N ALA A 174 5.44 7.52 -6.02
CA ALA A 174 4.05 7.86 -6.25
C ALA A 174 3.93 9.14 -7.10
N ILE A 175 4.65 10.20 -6.72
CA ILE A 175 4.66 11.48 -7.45
C ILE A 175 5.18 11.30 -8.89
N GLN A 176 6.24 10.51 -9.09
CA GLN A 176 6.78 10.22 -10.41
C GLN A 176 5.79 9.44 -11.29
N LEU A 177 5.13 8.42 -10.73
CA LEU A 177 4.12 7.64 -11.44
C LEU A 177 2.97 8.54 -11.88
N ARG A 178 2.45 9.37 -10.97
CA ARG A 178 1.33 10.26 -11.27
C ARG A 178 1.67 11.29 -12.34
N ALA A 179 2.90 11.84 -12.31
CA ALA A 179 3.36 12.77 -13.33
C ALA A 179 3.44 12.12 -14.74
N GLN A 180 3.66 10.81 -14.82
CA GLN A 180 3.70 10.08 -16.10
C GLN A 180 2.30 9.76 -16.64
N THR A 181 1.30 9.59 -15.76
CA THR A 181 -0.09 9.34 -16.16
C THR A 181 -0.70 10.54 -16.91
N GLY A 182 -0.15 11.75 -16.76
CA GLY A 182 -0.60 12.98 -17.42
C GLY A 182 0.08 13.30 -18.75
N LEU A 183 0.91 12.42 -19.31
CA LEU A 183 1.63 12.67 -20.57
C LEU A 183 0.75 12.50 -21.83
N ASP A 184 -0.52 12.14 -21.66
CA ASP A 184 -1.50 11.92 -22.73
C ASP A 184 -2.48 13.09 -22.93
N SER A 185 -2.31 14.21 -22.20
CA SER A 185 -3.17 15.42 -22.28
C SER A 185 -2.50 16.62 -22.92
#